data_AF-A0A834ZNE3-F1
#
_entry.id   AF-A0A834ZNE3-F1
#
_cell.length_a   1.000
_cell.length_b   1.000
_cell.length_c   1.000
_cell.angle_alpha   90.00
_cell.angle_beta   90.00
_cell.angle_gamma   90.00
#
_symmetry.space_group_name_H-M   'P 1'
#
loop_
_entity.id
_entity.type
_entity.pdbx_description
1 polymer ?
#
loop_
_entity_poly.entity_id
_entity_poly.type
_entity_poly.pdbx_seq_one_letter_code
_entity_poly.pdbx_strand_id
1 'polypeptide(L)'
;MVLSIGGRIEKVNGKELSYSEFVERYLEKNQPVVLTGLMDGWRACRDWATETGQPNLHFFSSHFGKSKVQVADCGSREFTDQKRISMSISEFIDHWLERSTKESRSAASTESNDNSSLYLKDWHFVKEYPEYVAYTTPLFFRDDWLNLYLDSHHIHKDPDTYQEKNEINCSDYRFVYMGAKGLCID
;
A
#
# COMPACT_ATOMS: atom_id res chain seq x y z
N MET A 1 24.69 6.54 -26.07
CA MET A 1 24.31 7.81 -25.39
C MET A 1 23.17 7.45 -24.45
N VAL A 2 23.44 7.33 -23.15
CA VAL A 2 22.42 6.95 -22.16
C VAL A 2 21.64 8.23 -21.83
N LEU A 3 20.35 8.26 -22.17
CA LEU A 3 19.44 9.32 -21.77
C LEU A 3 19.33 9.31 -20.24
N SER A 4 19.98 10.26 -19.57
CA SER A 4 19.75 10.50 -18.14
C SER A 4 18.44 11.28 -18.00
N ILE A 5 17.32 10.57 -17.87
CA ILE A 5 16.04 11.18 -17.51
C ILE A 5 16.11 11.49 -16.00
N GLY A 6 16.79 12.58 -15.66
CA GLY A 6 16.90 13.10 -14.30
C GLY A 6 15.77 14.09 -14.01
N GLY A 7 14.52 13.63 -14.05
CA GLY A 7 13.40 14.45 -13.60
C GLY A 7 13.52 14.70 -12.10
N ARG A 8 13.78 15.94 -11.68
CA ARG A 8 13.75 16.30 -10.26
C ARG A 8 12.32 16.65 -9.87
N ILE A 9 11.68 15.77 -9.10
CA ILE A 9 10.37 16.05 -8.50
C ILE A 9 10.57 17.01 -7.32
N GLU A 10 9.79 18.08 -7.26
CA GLU A 10 9.84 19.04 -6.15
C GLU A 10 9.35 18.38 -4.86
N LYS A 11 9.98 18.73 -3.72
CA LYS A 11 9.59 18.27 -2.39
C LYS A 11 9.23 19.47 -1.52
N VAL A 12 8.02 19.48 -0.97
CA VAL A 12 7.46 20.62 -0.22
C VAL A 12 6.87 20.16 1.11
N ASN A 13 7.04 20.97 2.16
CA ASN A 13 6.37 20.77 3.43
C ASN A 13 4.88 21.12 3.30
N GLY A 14 4.00 20.11 3.35
CA GLY A 14 2.56 20.31 3.22
C GLY A 14 1.92 21.11 4.35
N LYS A 15 2.61 21.31 5.47
CA LYS A 15 2.16 22.21 6.55
C LYS A 15 2.35 23.69 6.23
N GLU A 16 3.24 24.00 5.30
CA GLU A 16 3.58 25.36 4.86
C GLU A 16 2.94 25.70 3.51
N LEU A 17 2.12 24.79 2.96
CA LEU A 17 1.47 24.93 1.67
C LEU A 17 -0.05 25.08 1.88
N SER A 18 -0.63 26.17 1.39
CA SER A 18 -2.09 26.32 1.38
C SER A 18 -2.72 25.49 0.26
N TYR A 19 -4.04 25.25 0.36
CA TYR A 19 -4.77 24.52 -0.68
C TYR A 19 -4.74 25.25 -2.04
N SER A 20 -4.94 26.57 -2.07
CA SER A 20 -4.87 27.36 -3.30
C SER A 20 -3.50 27.30 -3.96
N GLU A 21 -2.43 27.42 -3.17
CA GLU A 21 -1.06 27.28 -3.69
C GLU A 21 -0.80 25.87 -4.23
N PHE A 22 -1.31 24.83 -3.57
CA PHE A 22 -1.21 23.46 -4.07
C PHE A 22 -1.91 23.31 -5.44
N VAL A 23 -3.10 23.88 -5.59
CA VAL A 23 -3.88 23.83 -6.84
C VAL A 23 -3.14 24.54 -7.97
N GLU A 24 -2.77 25.81 -7.77
CA GLU A 24 -2.14 26.66 -8.79
C GLU A 24 -0.74 26.15 -9.20
N ARG A 25 0.01 25.57 -8.25
CA ARG A 25 1.38 25.11 -8.50
C ARG A 25 1.44 23.71 -9.09
N TYR A 26 0.56 22.80 -8.66
CA TYR A 26 0.68 21.38 -8.96
C TYR A 26 -0.53 20.80 -9.67
N LEU A 27 -1.72 20.95 -9.09
CA LEU A 27 -2.93 20.25 -9.57
C LEU A 27 -3.33 20.72 -10.97
N GLU A 28 -3.47 22.04 -11.19
CA GLU A 28 -3.88 22.59 -12.49
C GLU A 28 -2.89 22.27 -13.61
N LYS A 29 -1.60 22.17 -13.24
CA LYS A 29 -0.50 21.92 -14.17
C LYS A 29 -0.23 20.43 -14.39
N ASN A 30 -0.94 19.54 -13.69
CA ASN A 30 -0.65 18.11 -13.63
C ASN A 30 0.83 17.81 -13.30
N GLN A 31 1.41 18.59 -12.39
CA GLN A 31 2.82 18.51 -12.04
C GLN A 31 3.00 17.64 -10.79
N PRO A 32 3.78 16.53 -10.84
CA PRO A 32 4.06 15.72 -9.66
C PRO A 32 4.86 16.49 -8.60
N VAL A 33 4.54 16.22 -7.33
CA VAL A 33 5.18 16.81 -6.13
C VAL A 33 5.24 15.78 -5.00
N VAL A 34 6.29 15.84 -4.19
CA VAL A 34 6.41 15.08 -2.94
C VAL A 34 6.03 15.97 -1.76
N LEU A 35 4.92 15.66 -1.09
CA LEU A 35 4.49 16.38 0.10
C LEU A 35 5.02 15.73 1.38
N THR A 36 5.56 16.53 2.31
CA THR A 36 6.02 16.06 3.63
C THR A 36 5.25 16.70 4.78
N GLY A 37 5.42 16.17 6.00
CA GLY A 37 4.88 16.78 7.22
C GLY A 37 3.38 16.58 7.43
N LEU A 38 2.70 15.80 6.59
CA LEU A 38 1.25 15.58 6.65
C LEU A 38 0.83 14.35 7.48
N MET A 39 1.80 13.57 7.95
CA MET A 39 1.58 12.22 8.50
C MET A 39 1.73 12.14 10.02
N ASP A 40 2.11 13.22 10.70
CA ASP A 40 2.51 13.22 12.13
C ASP A 40 1.44 12.68 13.09
N GLY A 41 0.16 12.76 12.73
CA GLY A 41 -0.96 12.26 13.54
C GLY A 41 -1.40 10.83 13.22
N TRP A 42 -0.88 10.23 12.14
CA TRP A 42 -1.41 8.97 11.63
C TRP A 42 -1.08 7.81 12.57
N ARG A 43 -2.09 6.99 12.86
CA ARG A 43 -1.91 5.76 13.64
C ARG A 43 -0.97 4.80 12.94
N ALA A 44 -1.06 4.71 11.62
CA ALA A 44 -0.14 3.96 10.78
C ALA A 44 1.33 4.30 11.05
N CYS A 45 1.68 5.58 11.22
CA CYS A 45 3.07 5.98 11.49
C CYS A 45 3.58 5.51 12.85
N ARG A 46 2.69 5.30 13.83
CA ARG A 46 3.06 4.80 15.17
C ARG A 46 3.08 3.28 15.24
N ASP A 47 2.07 2.65 14.65
CA ASP A 47 1.80 1.23 14.84
C ASP A 47 2.50 0.38 13.76
N TRP A 48 2.54 0.87 12.50
CA TRP A 48 3.02 0.10 11.34
C TRP A 48 4.52 0.26 11.08
N ALA A 49 5.17 1.23 11.70
CA ALA A 49 6.60 1.46 11.59
C ALA A 49 7.27 1.31 12.96
N THR A 50 8.47 0.75 12.96
CA THR A 50 9.37 0.73 14.11
C THR A 50 10.07 2.07 14.27
N GLU A 51 10.71 2.30 15.41
CA GLU A 51 11.51 3.52 15.67
C GLU A 51 12.65 3.72 14.64
N THR A 52 13.12 2.64 14.00
CA THR A 52 14.16 2.68 12.97
C THR A 52 13.60 2.90 11.55
N GLY A 53 12.28 3.11 11.42
CA GLY A 53 11.60 3.34 10.16
C GLY A 53 11.35 2.07 9.33
N GLN A 54 11.60 0.88 9.89
CA GLN A 54 11.27 -0.40 9.24
C GLN A 54 9.80 -0.79 9.49
N PRO A 55 9.14 -1.53 8.57
CA PRO A 55 7.81 -2.07 8.82
C PRO A 55 7.75 -2.91 10.10
N ASN A 56 6.74 -2.67 10.93
CA ASN A 56 6.48 -3.41 12.17
C ASN A 56 5.73 -4.71 11.88
N LEU A 57 6.41 -5.69 11.29
CA LEU A 57 5.79 -6.95 10.86
C LEU A 57 5.12 -7.72 12.01
N HIS A 58 5.72 -7.70 13.21
CA HIS A 58 5.12 -8.34 14.38
C HIS A 58 3.74 -7.76 14.73
N PHE A 59 3.60 -6.43 14.64
CA PHE A 59 2.31 -5.76 14.87
C PHE A 59 1.25 -6.25 13.88
N PHE A 60 1.57 -6.31 12.59
CA PHE A 60 0.64 -6.79 11.57
C PHE A 60 0.22 -8.25 11.80
N SER A 61 1.17 -9.15 12.07
CA SER A 61 0.85 -10.56 12.32
C SER A 61 -0.03 -10.72 13.58
N SER A 62 0.24 -9.94 14.63
CA SER A 62 -0.51 -10.03 15.89
C SER A 62 -1.93 -9.47 15.79
N HIS A 63 -2.15 -8.37 15.06
CA HIS A 63 -3.44 -7.65 15.05
C HIS A 63 -4.30 -8.00 13.84
N PHE A 64 -3.68 -8.34 12.70
CA PHE A 64 -4.35 -8.54 11.42
C PHE A 64 -4.01 -9.89 10.77
N GLY A 65 -3.34 -10.78 11.50
CA GLY A 65 -2.80 -12.04 10.96
C GLY A 65 -3.81 -12.92 10.23
N LYS A 66 -5.09 -12.87 10.62
CA LYS A 66 -6.17 -13.66 10.03
C LYS A 66 -6.72 -13.09 8.72
N SER A 67 -6.46 -11.82 8.41
CA SER A 67 -6.94 -11.17 7.18
C SER A 67 -6.41 -11.90 5.96
N LYS A 68 -7.31 -12.21 5.02
CA LYS A 68 -6.95 -12.81 3.74
C LYS A 68 -6.65 -11.71 2.73
N VAL A 69 -5.44 -11.75 2.18
CA VAL A 69 -4.91 -10.75 1.25
C VAL A 69 -4.50 -11.39 -0.07
N GLN A 70 -4.43 -10.57 -1.11
CA GLN A 70 -3.86 -10.95 -2.40
C GLN A 70 -2.41 -10.48 -2.44
N VAL A 71 -1.51 -11.41 -2.76
CA VAL A 71 -0.09 -11.11 -2.96
C VAL A 71 0.32 -11.48 -4.37
N ALA A 72 1.14 -10.64 -4.98
CA ALA A 72 1.78 -10.93 -6.26
C ALA A 72 3.08 -11.71 -6.00
N ASP A 73 3.26 -12.82 -6.71
CA ASP A 73 4.55 -13.51 -6.77
C ASP A 73 5.43 -12.89 -7.86
N CYS A 74 6.36 -12.03 -7.46
CA CYS A 74 7.28 -11.36 -8.38
C CYS A 74 8.41 -12.28 -8.88
N GLY A 75 8.50 -13.53 -8.39
CA GLY A 75 9.50 -14.51 -8.82
C GLY A 75 9.06 -15.34 -10.03
N SER A 76 7.75 -15.53 -10.20
CA SER A 76 7.16 -16.25 -11.33
C SER A 76 6.44 -15.30 -12.28
N ARG A 77 6.95 -15.12 -13.50
CA ARG A 77 6.20 -14.46 -14.57
C ARG A 77 5.25 -15.48 -15.22
N GLU A 78 3.94 -15.29 -15.08
CA GLU A 78 2.91 -16.03 -15.82
C GLU A 78 2.24 -15.04 -16.80
N PHE A 79 2.74 -14.95 -18.04
CA PHE A 79 2.34 -13.93 -19.03
C PHE A 79 2.58 -12.48 -18.56
N THR A 80 1.93 -11.48 -19.16
CA THR A 80 2.12 -10.04 -18.85
C THR A 80 1.75 -9.68 -17.41
N ASP A 81 1.20 -10.62 -16.64
CA ASP A 81 0.75 -10.42 -15.27
C ASP A 81 1.59 -11.25 -14.28
N GLN A 82 1.77 -10.72 -13.08
CA GLN A 82 2.35 -11.49 -11.97
C GLN A 82 1.28 -12.39 -11.36
N LYS A 83 1.63 -13.64 -11.05
CA LYS A 83 0.72 -14.60 -10.42
C LYS A 83 0.21 -14.05 -9.08
N ARG A 84 -1.12 -14.04 -8.91
CA ARG A 84 -1.75 -13.62 -7.64
C ARG A 84 -2.08 -14.84 -6.79
N ILE A 85 -1.68 -14.77 -5.53
CA ILE A 85 -1.90 -15.83 -4.55
C ILE A 85 -2.70 -15.23 -3.39
N SER A 86 -3.73 -15.93 -2.96
CA SER A 86 -4.44 -15.58 -1.73
C SER A 86 -3.79 -16.26 -0.53
N MET A 87 -3.42 -15.48 0.48
CA MET A 87 -2.88 -15.98 1.75
C MET A 87 -3.29 -15.07 2.91
N SER A 88 -3.06 -15.52 4.14
CA SER A 88 -3.24 -14.70 5.33
C SER A 88 -2.07 -13.73 5.55
N ILE A 89 -2.30 -12.66 6.29
CA ILE A 89 -1.22 -11.72 6.69
C ILE A 89 -0.13 -12.44 7.48
N SER A 90 -0.47 -13.39 8.36
CA SER A 90 0.54 -14.16 9.08
C SER A 90 1.41 -14.98 8.13
N GLU A 91 0.81 -15.72 7.19
CA GLU A 91 1.55 -16.49 6.17
C GLU A 91 2.47 -15.58 5.34
N PHE A 92 1.98 -14.42 4.90
CA PHE A 92 2.78 -13.44 4.16
C PHE A 92 3.99 -12.93 4.95
N ILE A 93 3.80 -12.63 6.25
CA ILE A 93 4.87 -12.13 7.13
C ILE A 93 5.90 -13.22 7.41
N ASP A 94 5.47 -14.46 7.62
CA ASP A 94 6.37 -15.59 7.81
C ASP A 94 7.29 -15.76 6.59
N HIS A 95 6.75 -15.68 5.37
CA HIS A 95 7.53 -15.67 4.13
C HIS A 95 8.53 -14.50 4.05
N TRP A 96 8.11 -13.30 4.43
CA TRP A 96 8.99 -12.12 4.45
C TRP A 96 10.18 -12.33 5.39
N LEU A 97 9.92 -12.82 6.60
CA LEU A 97 10.95 -13.06 7.61
C LEU A 97 11.92 -14.16 7.19
N GLU A 98 11.42 -15.29 6.66
CA GLU A 98 12.25 -16.37 6.12
C GLU A 98 13.23 -15.87 5.06
N ARG A 99 12.76 -15.07 4.10
CA ARG A 99 13.61 -14.45 3.08
C ARG A 99 14.70 -13.59 3.71
N SER A 100 14.35 -12.72 4.64
CA SER A 100 15.28 -11.79 5.30
C SER A 100 16.41 -12.55 6.03
N THR A 101 16.08 -13.70 6.64
CA THR A 101 17.09 -14.55 7.30
C THR A 101 18.00 -15.26 6.30
N LYS A 102 17.48 -15.69 5.15
CA LYS A 102 18.27 -16.33 4.07
C LYS A 102 19.24 -15.34 3.44
N GLU A 103 18.79 -14.12 3.11
CA GLU A 103 19.64 -13.05 2.54
C GLU A 103 20.80 -12.68 3.49
N SER A 104 20.54 -12.68 4.80
CA SER A 104 21.59 -12.41 5.81
C SER A 104 22.63 -13.54 5.91
N ARG A 105 22.26 -14.78 5.55
CA ARG A 105 23.14 -15.96 5.59
C ARG A 105 23.86 -16.21 4.26
N SER A 106 23.27 -15.82 3.14
CA SER A 106 23.76 -16.11 1.78
C SER A 106 24.72 -15.07 1.21
N ALA A 107 25.17 -14.09 2.00
CA ALA A 107 26.29 -13.20 1.61
C ALA A 107 27.62 -13.95 1.34
N ALA A 108 27.66 -15.27 1.58
CA ALA A 108 28.79 -16.16 1.33
C ALA A 108 28.59 -17.22 0.23
N SER A 109 27.43 -17.28 -0.45
CA SER A 109 27.23 -18.24 -1.55
C SER A 109 26.18 -17.75 -2.55
N THR A 110 26.65 -17.42 -3.74
CA THR A 110 25.84 -17.21 -4.94
C THR A 110 25.06 -18.49 -5.26
N GLU A 111 23.81 -18.33 -5.70
CA GLU A 111 22.90 -19.38 -6.23
C GLU A 111 21.93 -20.03 -5.24
N SER A 112 20.77 -19.40 -5.05
CA SER A 112 19.50 -20.13 -5.02
C SER A 112 18.40 -19.23 -5.60
N ASN A 113 17.84 -19.67 -6.72
CA ASN A 113 16.98 -18.90 -7.62
C ASN A 113 15.49 -19.16 -7.34
N ASP A 114 15.12 -19.29 -6.07
CA ASP A 114 13.75 -19.62 -5.64
C ASP A 114 13.36 -18.86 -4.36
N ASN A 115 13.53 -17.54 -4.39
CA ASN A 115 13.02 -16.65 -3.36
C ASN A 115 11.72 -16.04 -3.90
N SER A 116 10.59 -16.69 -3.64
CA SER A 116 9.26 -16.15 -3.94
C SER A 116 9.18 -14.73 -3.39
N SER A 117 9.13 -13.80 -4.33
CA SER A 117 9.29 -12.39 -4.07
C SER A 117 7.89 -11.83 -3.91
N LEU A 118 7.30 -12.08 -2.73
CA LEU A 118 5.90 -11.77 -2.49
C LEU A 118 5.71 -10.28 -2.21
N TYR A 119 4.76 -9.69 -2.94
CA TYR A 119 4.37 -8.29 -2.81
C TYR A 119 2.87 -8.18 -2.51
N LEU A 120 2.51 -7.62 -1.36
CA LEU A 120 1.12 -7.38 -1.00
C LEU A 120 0.66 -6.09 -1.68
N LYS A 121 -0.37 -6.22 -2.52
CA LYS A 121 -0.94 -5.13 -3.32
C LYS A 121 -2.45 -5.05 -3.10
N ASP A 122 -2.97 -3.83 -3.07
CA ASP A 122 -4.42 -3.56 -3.10
C ASP A 122 -5.19 -4.15 -1.90
N TRP A 123 -4.58 -4.21 -0.70
CA TRP A 123 -5.32 -4.65 0.50
C TRP A 123 -6.28 -3.53 0.96
N HIS A 124 -7.58 -3.79 0.87
CA HIS A 124 -8.68 -2.91 1.32
C HIS A 124 -8.76 -2.82 2.86
N PHE A 125 -7.67 -2.41 3.50
CA PHE A 125 -7.53 -2.38 4.96
C PHE A 125 -8.54 -1.44 5.62
N VAL A 126 -8.81 -0.27 5.03
CA VAL A 126 -9.71 0.72 5.64
C VAL A 126 -11.14 0.20 5.66
N LYS A 127 -11.56 -0.49 4.60
CA LYS A 127 -12.86 -1.17 4.57
C LYS A 127 -12.94 -2.34 5.56
N GLU A 128 -11.87 -3.12 5.71
CA GLU A 128 -11.86 -4.27 6.62
C GLU A 128 -11.80 -3.85 8.10
N TYR A 129 -11.07 -2.78 8.40
CA TYR A 129 -10.84 -2.24 9.76
C TYR A 129 -11.18 -0.74 9.85
N PRO A 130 -12.45 -0.34 9.65
CA PRO A 130 -12.85 1.07 9.62
C PRO A 130 -12.58 1.78 10.95
N GLU A 131 -12.79 1.08 12.07
CA GLU A 131 -12.57 1.60 13.43
C GLU A 131 -11.09 1.81 13.79
N TYR A 132 -10.16 1.23 13.02
CA TYR A 132 -8.74 1.38 13.31
C TYR A 132 -8.25 2.81 13.03
N VAL A 133 -8.84 3.47 12.02
CA VAL A 133 -8.49 4.82 11.54
C VAL A 133 -6.97 4.96 11.35
N ALA A 134 -6.45 4.24 10.35
CA ALA A 134 -5.01 4.18 10.08
C ALA A 134 -4.41 5.57 9.78
N TYR A 135 -5.16 6.40 9.06
CA TYR A 135 -4.76 7.74 8.67
C TYR A 135 -5.98 8.65 8.51
N THR A 136 -5.72 9.95 8.41
CA THR A 136 -6.73 10.95 8.03
C THR A 136 -6.34 11.55 6.69
N THR A 137 -7.28 11.67 5.76
CA THR A 137 -7.05 12.26 4.43
C THR A 137 -6.50 13.69 4.57
N PRO A 138 -5.30 13.98 4.00
CA PRO A 138 -4.75 15.33 4.01
C PRO A 138 -5.65 16.32 3.28
N LEU A 139 -5.58 17.60 3.69
CA LEU A 139 -6.43 18.68 3.17
C LEU A 139 -6.51 18.71 1.63
N PHE A 140 -5.36 18.54 0.97
CA PHE A 140 -5.22 18.59 -0.49
C PHE A 140 -6.02 17.53 -1.26
N PHE A 141 -6.46 16.46 -0.59
CA PHE A 141 -7.12 15.32 -1.20
C PHE A 141 -8.54 15.07 -0.65
N ARG A 142 -9.09 16.04 0.08
CA ARG A 142 -10.45 15.92 0.66
C ARG A 142 -11.55 16.25 -0.35
N ASP A 143 -11.28 17.14 -1.29
CA ASP A 143 -12.21 17.58 -2.32
C ASP A 143 -12.25 16.57 -3.48
N ASP A 144 -12.56 15.32 -3.15
CA ASP A 144 -12.69 14.23 -4.11
C ASP A 144 -14.12 13.71 -4.08
N TRP A 145 -14.84 13.93 -5.18
CA TRP A 145 -16.22 13.50 -5.36
C TRP A 145 -16.41 11.99 -5.19
N LEU A 146 -15.42 11.17 -5.59
CA LEU A 146 -15.47 9.72 -5.42
C LEU A 146 -15.33 9.35 -3.94
N ASN A 147 -14.44 10.03 -3.22
CA ASN A 147 -14.25 9.85 -1.79
C ASN A 147 -15.53 10.19 -1.03
N LEU A 148 -16.12 11.35 -1.30
CA LEU A 148 -17.38 11.78 -0.69
C LEU A 148 -18.52 10.80 -1.01
N TYR A 149 -18.62 10.33 -2.25
CA TYR A 149 -19.65 9.39 -2.66
C TYR A 149 -19.51 8.03 -1.94
N LEU A 150 -18.33 7.42 -1.96
CA LEU A 150 -18.09 6.10 -1.36
C LEU A 150 -18.11 6.13 0.17
N ASP A 151 -17.72 7.24 0.79
CA ASP A 151 -17.83 7.43 2.24
C ASP A 151 -19.31 7.60 2.68
N SER A 152 -20.17 8.20 1.84
CA SER A 152 -21.59 8.43 2.15
C SER A 152 -22.54 7.33 1.68
N HIS A 153 -22.14 6.54 0.68
CA HIS A 153 -22.92 5.46 0.11
C HIS A 153 -22.15 4.16 0.28
N HIS A 154 -22.34 3.49 1.42
CA HIS A 154 -21.96 2.09 1.54
C HIS A 154 -22.70 1.32 0.45
N ILE A 155 -21.96 0.87 -0.56
CA ILE A 155 -22.51 0.25 -1.76
C ILE A 155 -23.55 -0.80 -1.32
N HIS A 156 -24.78 -0.56 -1.78
CA HIS A 156 -26.03 -1.18 -1.39
C HIS A 156 -25.90 -2.55 -0.72
N LYS A 157 -26.18 -2.60 0.59
CA LYS A 157 -26.69 -3.82 1.25
C LYS A 157 -28.14 -4.02 0.83
N ASP A 158 -28.39 -4.22 -0.45
CA ASP A 158 -29.69 -4.72 -0.90
C ASP A 158 -29.76 -6.20 -0.51
N PRO A 159 -30.63 -6.60 0.44
CA PRO A 159 -30.76 -8.00 0.85
C PRO A 159 -31.17 -8.90 -0.31
N ASP A 160 -31.82 -8.36 -1.34
CA ASP A 160 -32.38 -9.12 -2.45
C ASP A 160 -31.36 -9.35 -3.59
N THR A 161 -30.17 -8.76 -3.52
CA THR A 161 -29.10 -8.91 -4.54
C THR A 161 -27.83 -9.60 -3.99
N TYR A 162 -27.93 -10.33 -2.88
CA TYR A 162 -26.86 -11.19 -2.36
C TYR A 162 -26.61 -12.37 -3.30
N GLN A 163 -25.88 -12.12 -4.38
CA GLN A 163 -25.13 -13.17 -5.07
C GLN A 163 -23.73 -13.22 -4.44
N GLU A 164 -23.36 -14.39 -3.93
CA GLU A 164 -22.06 -14.76 -3.33
C GLU A 164 -20.82 -14.41 -4.20
N LYS A 165 -21.02 -13.91 -5.43
CA LYS A 165 -19.98 -13.64 -6.43
C LYS A 165 -19.89 -12.18 -6.90
N ASN A 166 -20.60 -11.24 -6.28
CA ASN A 166 -20.51 -9.83 -6.67
C ASN A 166 -19.29 -9.14 -6.03
N GLU A 167 -18.10 -9.44 -6.56
CA GLU A 167 -16.84 -8.75 -6.21
C GLU A 167 -16.88 -7.23 -6.50
N ILE A 168 -17.84 -6.77 -7.32
CA ILE A 168 -18.06 -5.36 -7.67
C ILE A 168 -18.65 -4.55 -6.50
N ASN A 169 -19.28 -5.22 -5.51
CA ASN A 169 -20.00 -4.56 -4.41
C ASN A 169 -19.10 -4.12 -3.24
N CYS A 170 -17.78 -4.13 -3.44
CA CYS A 170 -16.80 -4.21 -2.36
C CYS A 170 -15.63 -3.22 -2.48
N SER A 171 -15.69 -2.20 -3.32
CA SER A 171 -14.56 -1.30 -3.54
C SER A 171 -14.52 -0.17 -2.50
N ASP A 172 -13.42 -0.05 -1.75
CA ASP A 172 -12.92 1.26 -1.33
C ASP A 172 -11.83 1.71 -2.33
N TYR A 173 -11.28 2.91 -2.14
CA TYR A 173 -10.18 3.48 -2.93
C TYR A 173 -8.89 3.59 -2.10
N ARG A 174 -8.84 2.91 -0.94
CA ARG A 174 -7.83 3.09 0.10
C ARG A 174 -7.11 1.78 0.33
N PHE A 175 -5.94 1.67 -0.27
CA PHE A 175 -5.19 0.42 -0.32
C PHE A 175 -3.95 0.46 0.57
N VAL A 176 -3.65 -0.68 1.19
CA VAL A 176 -2.36 -0.94 1.82
C VAL A 176 -1.49 -1.76 0.88
N TYR A 177 -0.23 -1.36 0.83
CA TYR A 177 0.82 -1.97 0.03
C TYR A 177 1.99 -2.34 0.95
N MET A 178 2.53 -3.55 0.82
CA MET A 178 3.67 -4.00 1.61
C MET A 178 4.61 -4.87 0.78
N GLY A 179 5.90 -4.58 0.82
CA GLY A 179 6.90 -5.37 0.11
C GLY A 179 8.31 -5.18 0.66
N ALA A 180 9.09 -6.27 0.63
CA ALA A 180 10.51 -6.24 0.93
C ALA A 180 11.29 -5.42 -0.12
N LYS A 181 12.50 -5.00 0.25
CA LYS A 181 13.40 -4.30 -0.67
C LYS A 181 13.70 -5.16 -1.91
N GLY A 182 13.76 -4.53 -3.08
CA GLY A 182 14.08 -5.22 -4.34
C GLY A 182 12.87 -5.84 -5.04
N LEU A 183 11.66 -5.61 -4.53
CA LEU A 183 10.42 -5.91 -5.22
C LEU A 183 10.05 -4.71 -6.11
N CYS A 184 10.11 -4.89 -7.42
CA CYS A 184 9.61 -3.92 -8.39
C CYS A 184 8.16 -4.26 -8.73
N ILE A 185 7.29 -3.26 -8.65
CA ILE A 185 6.02 -3.28 -9.37
C ILE A 185 6.34 -2.56 -10.69
N ASP A 186 6.16 -3.25 -11.81
CA ASP A 186 6.19 -2.63 -13.13
C ASP A 186 5.02 -1.65 -13.30
#